data_AF-A0A7W0S995-F1
#
_entry.id   AF-A0A7W0S995-F1
#
_cell.length_a   1.000
_cell.length_b   1.000
_cell.length_c   1.000
_cell.angle_alpha   90.00
_cell.angle_beta   90.00
_cell.angle_gamma   90.00
#
_symmetry.space_group_name_H-M   'P 1'
#
loop_
_entity.id
_entity.type
_entity.pdbx_description
1 polymer ?
#
loop_
_entity_poly.entity_id
_entity_poly.type
_entity_poly.pdbx_seq_one_letter_code
_entity_poly.pdbx_strand_id
1 'polypeptide(L)' 'MLEQTIWLSPKATAFTAVCEACAAERGYLAAQVEGRLELERQHGSVLCARGHSVRLERANRDPIGVLSNAA' A
#
# COMPACT_ATOMS: atom_id res chain seq x y z
N MET A 1 5.78 -16.22 3.03
CA MET A 1 5.63 -14.79 3.39
C MET A 1 4.65 -14.21 2.39
N LEU A 2 3.59 -13.54 2.84
CA LEU A 2 2.62 -12.89 1.95
C LEU A 2 3.29 -11.68 1.30
N GLU A 3 3.28 -11.61 -0.04
CA GLU A 3 3.85 -10.48 -0.78
C GLU A 3 2.74 -9.47 -1.11
N GLN A 4 2.65 -8.41 -0.31
CA GLN A 4 1.67 -7.34 -0.51
C GLN A 4 2.25 -6.23 -1.39
N THR A 5 1.48 -5.79 -2.39
CA THR A 5 1.82 -4.63 -3.23
C THR A 5 0.68 -3.62 -3.23
N ILE A 6 0.99 -2.36 -2.87
CA ILE A 6 0.07 -1.23 -2.98
C ILE A 6 0.34 -0.53 -4.31
N TRP A 7 -0.68 -0.52 -5.17
CA TRP A 7 -0.67 0.21 -6.43
C TRP A 7 -1.22 1.61 -6.22
N LEU A 8 -0.36 2.60 -6.37
CA LEU A 8 -0.71 4.01 -6.29
C LEU A 8 -1.14 4.52 -7.66
N SER A 9 -2.22 5.29 -7.70
CA SER A 9 -2.59 6.02 -8.92
C SER A 9 -1.42 6.88 -9.41
N PRO A 10 -1.33 7.20 -10.71
CA PRO A 10 -0.19 7.90 -11.28
C PRO A 10 0.22 9.19 -10.54
N LYS A 11 -0.75 9.90 -9.95
CA LYS A 11 -0.54 11.17 -9.23
C LYS A 11 -0.67 11.05 -7.70
N ALA A 12 -0.99 9.87 -7.16
CA ALA A 12 -1.11 9.68 -5.72
C ALA A 12 0.28 9.71 -5.07
N THR A 13 0.43 10.48 -3.99
CA THR A 13 1.70 10.61 -3.24
C THR A 13 1.61 10.11 -1.81
N ALA A 14 0.39 9.84 -1.32
CA ALA A 14 0.13 9.32 0.00
C ALA A 14 -0.81 8.11 -0.10
N PHE A 15 -0.71 7.22 0.87
CA PHE A 15 -1.55 6.03 0.95
C PHE A 15 -1.77 5.60 2.39
N THR A 16 -2.89 4.89 2.57
CA THR A 16 -3.20 4.11 3.76
C THR A 16 -3.79 2.79 3.30
N ALA A 17 -3.27 1.68 3.80
CA ALA A 17 -3.76 0.34 3.49
C ALA A 17 -3.69 -0.57 4.71
N VAL A 18 -4.46 -1.64 4.72
CA VAL A 18 -4.35 -2.70 5.74
C VAL A 18 -3.22 -3.63 5.36
N CYS A 19 -2.36 -4.01 6.31
CA CYS A 19 -1.33 -5.01 6.06
C CYS A 19 -1.96 -6.40 5.91
N GLU A 20 -1.83 -7.00 4.73
CA GLU A 20 -2.42 -8.30 4.39
C GLU A 20 -1.80 -9.45 5.17
N ALA A 21 -0.49 -9.39 5.42
CA ALA A 21 0.19 -10.38 6.27
C ALA A 21 -0.35 -10.33 7.71
N CYS A 22 -0.53 -9.12 8.27
CA CYS A 22 -1.18 -8.96 9.57
C CYS A 22 -2.62 -9.46 9.57
N ALA A 23 -3.38 -9.18 8.50
CA ALA A 23 -4.76 -9.63 8.36
C ALA A 23 -4.86 -11.16 8.31
N ALA A 24 -3.95 -11.83 7.60
CA ALA A 24 -3.87 -13.28 7.55
C ALA A 24 -3.50 -13.88 8.92
N GLU A 25 -2.62 -13.23 9.70
CA GLU A 25 -2.19 -13.72 11.01
C GLU A 25 -3.20 -13.43 12.14
N ARG A 26 -3.89 -12.29 12.09
CA ARG A 26 -4.64 -11.73 13.25
C ARG A 26 -6.03 -11.21 12.93
N GLY A 27 -6.50 -11.35 11.70
CA GLY A 27 -7.83 -10.91 11.26
C GLY A 27 -8.04 -9.41 11.50
N TYR A 28 -9.09 -9.07 12.25
CA TYR A 28 -9.49 -7.68 12.53
C TYR A 28 -8.46 -6.84 13.31
N LEU A 29 -7.41 -7.46 13.87
CA LEU A 29 -6.31 -6.76 14.56
C LEU A 29 -5.14 -6.39 13.62
N ALA A 30 -5.38 -6.44 12.30
CA ALA A 30 -4.39 -6.09 11.30
C ALA A 30 -3.85 -4.66 11.50
N ALA A 31 -2.55 -4.48 11.27
CA ALA A 31 -1.95 -3.15 11.31
C ALA A 31 -2.35 -2.37 10.04
N GLN A 32 -2.52 -1.07 10.17
CA GLN A 32 -2.50 -0.17 9.02
C GLN A 32 -1.06 0.17 8.64
N VAL A 33 -0.85 0.40 7.35
CA VAL A 33 0.38 0.89 6.77
C VAL A 33 0.03 2.20 6.09
N GLU A 34 0.70 3.25 6.52
CA GLU A 34 0.56 4.58 5.96
C GLU A 34 1.93 5.10 5.55
N GLY A 35 1.94 5.91 4.50
CA GLY A 35 3.20 6.43 4.00
C GLY A 35 3.04 7.29 2.77
N ARG A 36 4.20 7.65 2.20
CA ARG A 36 4.30 8.45 0.99
C ARG A 36 5.18 7.78 -0.04
N LEU A 37 4.83 8.00 -1.31
CA LEU A 37 5.70 7.75 -2.45
C LEU A 37 5.76 9.04 -3.27
N GLU A 38 6.92 9.70 -3.25
CA GLU A 38 7.15 10.92 -4.01
C GLU A 38 6.89 10.71 -5.51
N LEU A 39 6.48 11.76 -6.24
CA LEU A 39 6.06 11.66 -7.65
C LEU A 39 7.19 11.17 -8.56
N GLU A 40 8.43 11.51 -8.23
CA GLU A 40 9.63 11.14 -8.97
C GLU A 40 9.97 9.66 -8.80
N ARG A 41 9.38 8.99 -7.80
CA ARG A 41 9.59 7.57 -7.52
C ARG A 41 8.46 6.73 -8.12
N GLN A 42 8.88 5.70 -8.86
CA GLN A 42 7.98 4.70 -9.43
C GLN A 42 7.76 3.50 -8.50
N HIS A 43 8.73 3.21 -7.63
CA HIS A 43 8.73 2.04 -6.76
C HIS A 43 9.21 2.43 -5.36
N GLY A 44 8.76 1.68 -4.36
CA GLY A 44 9.19 1.85 -2.97
C GLY A 44 8.91 0.61 -2.13
N SER A 45 9.36 0.64 -0.88
CA SER A 45 8.99 -0.36 0.11
C SER A 45 8.86 0.29 1.47
N VAL A 46 7.93 -0.23 2.27
CA VAL A 46 7.71 0.18 3.65
C VAL A 46 7.48 -1.06 4.51
N LEU A 47 7.66 -0.90 5.82
CA LEU A 47 7.31 -1.94 6.79
C LEU A 47 6.04 -1.51 7.53
N CYS A 48 5.14 -2.46 7.79
CA CYS A 48 4.08 -2.21 8.76
C CYS A 48 4.67 -2.10 10.18
N ALA A 49 3.89 -1.64 11.15
CA ALA A 49 4.33 -1.55 12.56
C ALA A 49 4.74 -2.90 13.19
N ARG A 50 4.45 -4.03 12.53
CA ARG A 50 4.84 -5.39 12.92
C ARG A 50 6.00 -5.97 12.13
N GLY A 51 6.60 -5.19 11.21
CA GLY A 51 7.79 -5.56 10.46
C GLY A 51 7.54 -6.31 9.15
N HIS A 52 6.29 -6.47 8.70
CA HIS A 52 5.99 -7.07 7.40
C HIS A 52 6.30 -6.10 6.26
N SER A 53 6.96 -6.58 5.21
CA SER A 53 7.30 -5.78 4.02
C SER A 53 6.11 -5.58 3.10
N VAL A 54 5.91 -4.35 2.66
CA VAL A 54 4.89 -3.95 1.68
C VAL A 54 5.57 -3.20 0.55
N ARG A 55 5.35 -3.65 -0.69
CA ARG A 55 5.87 -3.01 -1.89
C ARG A 55 4.92 -1.89 -2.34
N LEU A 56 5.50 -0.80 -2.81
CA LEU A 56 4.78 0.31 -3.40
C LEU A 56 5.11 0.38 -4.88
N GLU A 57 4.07 0.45 -5.71
CA GLU A 57 4.18 0.53 -7.16
C GLU A 57 3.32 1.69 -7.66
N ARG A 58 3.88 2.56 -8.50
CA ARG A 58 3.10 3.59 -9.19
C ARG A 58 2.53 3.00 -10.47
N ALA A 59 1.21 3.10 -10.62
CA ALA A 59 0.54 2.63 -11.82
C ALA A 59 0.95 3.49 -13.03
N ASN A 60 1.32 2.84 -14.13
CA ASN A 60 1.76 3.49 -15.37
C ASN A 60 0.58 3.95 -16.27
N ARG A 61 -0.64 3.59 -15.87
CA ARG A 61 -1.94 4.01 -16.41
C ARG A 61 -2.90 4.04 -15.22
N ASP A 62 -3.94 4.87 -15.25
CA ASP A 62 -5.04 4.70 -14.28
C ASP A 62 -5.51 3.24 -14.34
N PRO A 63 -5.33 2.45 -13.26
CA PRO A 63 -5.91 1.14 -13.23
C PRO A 63 -7.41 1.36 -13.29
N ILE A 64 -8.06 0.72 -14.27
CA ILE A 64 -9.51 0.76 -14.39
C ILE A 64 -10.10 0.31 -13.04
N GLY A 65 -10.56 1.27 -12.24
CA GLY A 65 -11.47 1.05 -11.12
C GLY A 65 -10.92 0.60 -9.77
N VAL A 66 -9.79 1.13 -9.27
CA VAL A 66 -9.57 1.12 -7.80
C VAL A 66 -10.04 2.46 -7.24
N LEU A 67 -11.24 2.43 -6.66
CA LEU A 67 -11.90 3.55 -5.98
C LEU A 67 -11.03 4.07 -4.85
N SER A 68 -10.47 5.27 -5.05
CA SER A 68 -9.99 6.14 -3.99
C SER A 68 -11.17 6.54 -3.10
N ASN A 69 -11.53 5.70 -2.14
CA ASN A 69 -12.38 6.12 -1.03
C ASN A 69 -11.49 6.51 0.16
N ALA A 70 -11.25 7.80 0.30
CA ALA A 70 -11.07 8.46 1.59
C ALA A 70 -11.44 9.93 1.42
N ALA A 71 -12.74 10.19 1.56
CA ALA A 71 -13.28 11.47 2.02
C ALA A 71 -13.25 11.49 3.55
#